data_AF-A0A165JVW7-F1
#
_entry.id   AF-A0A165JVW7-F1
#
_cell.length_a   1.000
_cell.length_b   1.000
_cell.length_c   1.000
_cell.angle_alpha   90.00
_cell.angle_beta   90.00
_cell.angle_gamma   90.00
#
_symmetry.space_group_name_H-M   'P 1'
#
loop_
_entity.id
_entity.type
_entity.pdbx_description
1 polymer ?
#
loop_
_entity_poly.entity_id
_entity_poly.type
_entity_poly.pdbx_seq_one_letter_code
_entity_poly.pdbx_strand_id
1 'polypeptide(L)'
;TIHMFRSLKAGPLFNPIILASCQIQLERAVAFRAFHVPGLQNGVADALSRNRLDLATALAPGLLIQPFTAPSLPLTPPNAA
;
A
#
# COMPACT_ATOMS: atom_id res chain seq x y z
N THR A 1 16.81 12.30 -1.45
CA THR A 1 16.05 11.51 -2.43
C THR A 1 15.97 10.07 -1.98
N ILE A 2 14.79 9.47 -2.01
CA ILE A 2 14.60 8.06 -1.67
C ILE A 2 14.96 7.22 -2.90
N HIS A 3 16.04 6.43 -2.83
CA HIS A 3 16.45 5.53 -3.93
C HIS A 3 15.98 4.08 -3.74
N MET A 4 15.18 3.81 -2.72
CA MET A 4 14.79 2.47 -2.27
C MET A 4 14.15 1.62 -3.37
N PHE A 5 13.39 2.24 -4.27
CA PHE A 5 12.62 1.55 -5.31
C PHE A 5 13.46 0.94 -6.42
N ARG A 6 14.69 1.42 -6.61
CA ARG A 6 15.60 0.92 -7.66
C ARG A 6 16.83 0.22 -7.11
N SER A 7 17.37 0.70 -5.99
CA SER A 7 18.62 0.20 -5.43
C SER A 7 18.48 -0.47 -4.07
N LEU A 8 17.26 -0.49 -3.49
CA LEU A 8 17.01 -0.91 -2.11
C LEU A 8 17.83 -0.13 -1.07
N LYS A 9 18.38 1.02 -1.44
CA LYS A 9 19.11 1.92 -0.53
C LYS A 9 18.19 3.00 0.01
N ALA A 10 18.16 3.11 1.33
CA ALA A 10 17.47 4.18 2.05
C ALA A 10 18.19 4.52 3.35
N GLY A 11 17.72 5.56 4.03
CA GLY A 11 18.17 5.86 5.40
C GLY A 11 17.72 4.77 6.39
N PRO A 12 18.39 4.63 7.55
CA PRO A 12 18.17 3.53 8.49
C PRO A 12 16.71 3.31 8.89
N LEU A 13 15.92 4.38 9.00
CA LEU A 13 14.50 4.33 9.36
C LEU A 13 13.64 3.54 8.36
N PHE A 14 14.08 3.42 7.11
CA PHE A 14 13.34 2.72 6.06
C PHE A 14 13.79 1.25 5.87
N ASN A 15 14.91 0.85 6.49
CA ASN A 15 15.43 -0.51 6.34
C ASN A 15 14.41 -1.60 6.74
N PRO A 16 13.62 -1.46 7.84
CA PRO A 16 12.62 -2.46 8.19
C PRO A 16 11.56 -2.66 7.09
N ILE A 17 11.13 -1.57 6.44
CA ILE A 17 10.13 -1.61 5.35
C ILE A 17 10.71 -2.30 4.13
N ILE A 18 11.97 -2.01 3.79
CA ILE A 18 12.66 -2.62 2.65
C ILE A 18 12.85 -4.12 2.89
N LEU A 19 13.30 -4.51 4.08
CA LEU A 19 13.48 -5.92 4.44
C LEU A 19 12.16 -6.70 4.39
N ALA A 20 11.08 -6.16 4.96
CA ALA A 20 9.76 -6.78 4.89
C ALA A 20 9.27 -6.94 3.43
N SER A 21 9.50 -5.93 2.59
CA SER A 21 9.17 -6.01 1.16
C SER A 21 9.98 -7.10 0.44
N CYS A 22 11.28 -7.21 0.71
CA CYS A 22 12.12 -8.28 0.15
C CYS A 22 11.66 -9.66 0.59
N GLN A 23 11.31 -9.81 1.87
CA GLN A 23 10.80 -11.08 2.41
C GLN A 23 9.53 -11.52 1.68
N ILE A 24 8.55 -10.63 1.52
CA ILE A 24 7.29 -10.92 0.81
C ILE A 24 7.57 -11.32 -0.66
N GLN A 25 8.51 -10.64 -1.32
CA GLN A 25 8.87 -10.94 -2.71
C GLN A 25 9.47 -12.34 -2.86
N LEU A 26 10.37 -12.72 -1.94
CA LEU A 26 10.99 -14.05 -1.91
C LEU A 26 9.96 -15.14 -1.60
N GLU A 27 9.14 -14.95 -0.55
CA GLU A 27 8.12 -15.91 -0.13
C GLU A 27 7.07 -16.17 -1.21
N ARG A 28 6.69 -15.13 -1.97
CA ARG A 28 5.65 -15.22 -3.00
C ARG A 28 6.20 -15.43 -4.41
N ALA A 29 7.53 -15.48 -4.57
CA ALA A 29 8.20 -15.56 -5.87
C ALA A 29 7.73 -14.48 -6.86
N VAL A 30 7.54 -13.24 -6.39
CA VAL A 30 7.10 -12.11 -7.22
C VAL A 30 8.22 -11.09 -7.41
N ALA A 31 8.28 -10.51 -8.60
CA ALA A 31 9.21 -9.42 -8.91
C ALA A 31 8.51 -8.06 -8.73
N PHE A 32 9.05 -7.20 -7.87
CA PHE A 32 8.55 -5.83 -7.69
C PHE A 32 9.25 -4.85 -8.64
N ARG A 33 8.47 -3.97 -9.28
CA ARG A 33 8.97 -2.83 -10.05
C ARG A 33 8.15 -1.60 -9.71
N ALA A 34 8.84 -0.49 -9.43
CA ALA A 34 8.20 0.79 -9.13
C ALA A 34 8.57 1.83 -10.19
N PHE A 35 7.55 2.50 -10.70
CA PHE A 35 7.67 3.60 -11.66
C PHE A 35 7.22 4.89 -11.00
N HIS A 36 7.99 5.95 -11.21
CA HIS A 36 7.61 7.27 -10.72
C HIS A 36 6.49 7.85 -11.59
N VAL A 37 5.34 8.10 -10.98
CA VAL A 37 4.23 8.85 -11.60
C VAL A 37 4.25 10.27 -11.01
N PRO A 38 4.28 11.33 -11.84
CA PRO A 38 4.20 12.70 -11.36
C PRO A 38 2.95 12.93 -10.50
N GLY A 39 3.06 13.73 -9.45
CA GLY A 39 1.94 13.98 -8.52
C GLY A 39 0.66 14.48 -9.20
N LEU A 40 0.79 15.31 -10.25
CA LEU A 40 -0.34 15.79 -11.06
C LEU A 40 -1.13 14.65 -11.74
N GLN A 41 -0.48 13.53 -12.02
CA GLN A 41 -1.10 12.35 -12.64
C GLN A 41 -1.59 11.33 -11.61
N ASN A 42 -1.21 11.48 -10.33
CA ASN A 42 -1.58 10.57 -9.24
C ASN A 42 -2.77 11.10 -8.40
N GLY A 43 -3.59 11.97 -8.99
CA GLY A 43 -4.64 12.72 -8.29
C GLY A 43 -5.68 11.86 -7.58
N VAL A 44 -6.08 10.73 -8.18
CA VAL A 44 -7.03 9.79 -7.55
C VAL A 44 -6.44 9.21 -6.27
N ALA A 45 -5.21 8.67 -6.31
CA ALA A 45 -4.56 8.10 -5.13
C ALA A 45 -4.29 9.17 -4.06
N ASP A 46 -3.90 10.38 -4.47
CA ASP A 46 -3.70 11.52 -3.59
C ASP A 46 -5.00 11.92 -2.86
N ALA A 47 -6.13 11.95 -3.57
CA ALA A 47 -7.45 12.20 -2.99
C ALA A 47 -7.88 11.08 -2.02
N LEU A 48 -7.71 9.81 -2.41
CA LEU A 48 -8.03 8.65 -1.56
C LEU A 48 -7.21 8.65 -0.27
N SER A 49 -5.89 8.93 -0.34
CA SER A 49 -5.00 8.96 0.82
C SER A 49 -5.38 10.02 1.87
N ARG A 50 -6.14 11.05 1.47
CA ARG A 50 -6.65 12.12 2.35
C ARG A 50 -8.14 12.03 2.61
N ASN A 51 -8.75 10.88 2.32
CA ASN A 51 -10.18 10.63 2.49
C ASN A 51 -11.10 11.63 1.76
N ARG A 52 -10.66 12.17 0.61
CA ARG A 52 -11.45 13.08 -0.23
C ARG A 52 -12.18 12.29 -1.32
N LEU A 53 -13.15 11.47 -0.91
CA LEU A 53 -13.81 10.49 -1.79
C LEU A 53 -14.59 11.15 -2.93
N ASP A 54 -15.19 12.31 -2.67
CA ASP A 54 -15.89 13.11 -3.69
C ASP A 54 -14.93 13.54 -4.82
N LEU A 55 -13.75 14.02 -4.44
CA LEU A 55 -12.71 14.41 -5.40
C LEU A 55 -12.18 13.19 -6.17
N ALA A 56 -11.95 12.06 -5.50
CA ALA A 56 -11.52 10.83 -6.16
C ALA A 56 -12.53 10.37 -7.22
N THR A 57 -13.82 10.46 -6.91
CA THR A 57 -14.93 10.09 -7.82
C THR A 57 -15.08 11.09 -8.96
N ALA A 58 -14.87 12.38 -8.71
CA ALA A 58 -14.86 13.40 -9.77
C ALA A 58 -13.69 13.24 -10.74
N LEU A 59 -12.50 12.86 -10.22
CA LEU A 59 -11.30 12.62 -11.03
C LEU A 59 -11.38 11.33 -11.86
N ALA A 60 -12.12 10.32 -11.40
CA ALA A 60 -12.33 9.06 -12.10
C ALA A 60 -13.82 8.68 -12.07
N PRO A 61 -14.64 9.20 -13.01
CA PRO A 61 -16.05 8.84 -13.11
C PRO A 61 -16.21 7.33 -13.29
N GLY A 62 -16.89 6.68 -12.36
CA GLY A 62 -17.03 5.22 -12.31
C GLY A 62 -16.15 4.51 -11.26
N LEU A 63 -15.32 5.25 -10.51
CA LEU A 63 -14.61 4.71 -9.35
C LEU A 63 -15.61 4.19 -8.30
N LEU A 64 -15.55 2.90 -7.99
CA LEU A 64 -16.36 2.28 -6.94
C LEU A 64 -15.56 2.25 -5.63
N ILE A 65 -15.98 3.05 -4.65
CA ILE A 65 -15.35 3.08 -3.32
C ILE A 65 -16.28 2.34 -2.35
N GLN A 66 -15.79 1.25 -1.78
CA GLN A 66 -16.53 0.45 -0.80
C GLN A 66 -16.01 0.71 0.62
N PRO A 67 -16.88 0.69 1.65
CA PRO A 67 -16.44 0.77 3.03
C PRO A 67 -15.59 -0.45 3.39
N PHE A 68 -14.54 -0.24 4.16
CA PHE A 68 -13.75 -1.35 4.69
C PHE A 68 -14.55 -2.07 5.79
N THR A 69 -14.83 -3.34 5.58
CA THR A 69 -15.34 -4.24 6.63
C THR A 69 -14.16 -5.06 7.14
N ALA A 70 -13.77 -4.84 8.40
CA ALA A 70 -12.70 -5.62 9.01
C ALA A 70 -13.08 -7.12 9.04
N PRO A 71 -12.14 -8.04 8.75
CA PRO A 71 -12.41 -9.47 8.90
C PRO A 71 -12.78 -9.77 10.35
N SER A 72 -13.90 -10.49 10.55
CA SER A 72 -14.31 -10.97 11.86
C SER A 72 -13.38 -12.10 12.28
N LEU A 73 -12.31 -11.77 13.01
CA LEU A 73 -11.51 -12.81 13.65
C LEU A 73 -12.36 -13.47 14.76
N PRO A 74 -12.55 -14.80 14.76
CA PRO A 74 -13.18 -15.46 15.89
C PRO A 74 -12.31 -15.23 17.13
N LEU A 75 -12.91 -14.64 18.16
CA LEU A 75 -12.33 -14.48 19.50
C LEU A 75 -12.27 -15.85 20.20
N THR A 76 -11.48 -16.78 19.68
CA THR A 76 -11.19 -18.04 20.37
C THR A 76 -9.69 -18.15 20.61
N PRO A 77 -9.21 -17.94 21.85
CA PRO A 77 -7.83 -18.28 22.19
C PRO A 77 -7.63 -19.81 22.09
N PRO A 78 -6.45 -20.27 21.65
CA PRO A 78 -6.21 -21.68 21.33
C PRO A 78 -6.17 -22.67 22.51
N ASN A 79 -6.64 -22.32 23.72
CA ASN A 79 -6.60 -23.22 24.90
C ASN A 79 -7.86 -23.10 25.79
N ALA A 80 -9.03 -23.46 25.25
CA ALA A 80 -10.23 -23.70 26.05
C ALA A 80 -10.80 -25.09 25.75
N ALA A 81 -10.02 -26.13 26.05
CA ALA A 81 -10.46 -27.51 26.29
C ALA A 81 -9.34 -28.28 26.99
#